data_AF-A0AAU8N1L4-F1
#
_entry.id   AF-A0AAU8N1L4-F1
#
_cell.length_a   1.000
_cell.length_b   1.000
_cell.length_c   1.000
_cell.angle_alpha   90.00
_cell.angle_beta   90.00
_cell.angle_gamma   90.00
#
_symmetry.space_group_name_H-M   'P 1'
#
loop_
_entity.id
_entity.type
_entity.pdbx_description
1 polymer ?
#
loop_
_entity_poly.entity_id
_entity_poly.type
_entity_poly.pdbx_seq_one_letter_code
_entity_poly.pdbx_strand_id
1 'polypeptide(L)'
;MIKGFKEFIAQGNALELAVAVIIGGAFKPIVDSITKVILDIVGQIVGSPNFDSVLQFKIDSGSDTYIQPGTILTALINFILVAAAVYFCIVVPMNKMRALQKKQEEDKPAEPTDVELLGEIRDLLAARNH
;
A
#
# COMPACT_ATOMS: atom_id res chain seq x y z
N MET A 1 10.46 33.25 5.67
CA MET A 1 10.57 31.91 5.06
C MET A 1 10.40 30.79 6.08
N ILE A 2 11.21 30.71 7.14
CA ILE A 2 11.10 29.65 8.17
C ILE A 2 9.74 29.64 8.90
N LYS A 3 9.14 30.80 9.17
CA LYS A 3 7.81 30.91 9.79
C LYS A 3 6.69 30.35 8.88
N GLY A 4 6.69 30.74 7.60
CA GLY A 4 5.75 30.22 6.60
C GLY A 4 5.94 28.74 6.26
N PHE A 5 7.17 28.22 6.34
CA PHE A 5 7.44 26.79 6.22
C PHE A 5 6.88 26.00 7.41
N LYS A 6 7.00 26.54 8.63
CA LYS A 6 6.38 25.96 9.83
C LYS A 6 4.86 25.98 9.75
N GLU A 7 4.25 27.07 9.25
CA GLU A 7 2.81 27.17 9.03
C GLU A 7 2.31 26.18 7.94
N PHE A 8 3.10 25.95 6.88
CA PHE A 8 2.79 24.96 5.85
C PHE A 8 2.84 23.52 6.36
N ILE A 9 3.86 23.15 7.16
CA ILE A 9 3.92 21.82 7.79
C ILE A 9 2.81 21.66 8.83
N ALA A 10 2.45 22.73 9.54
CA ALA A 10 1.38 22.72 10.54
C ALA A 10 -0.03 22.53 9.94
N GLN A 11 -0.20 22.66 8.61
CA GLN A 11 -1.47 22.38 7.93
C GLN A 11 -1.81 20.87 7.85
N GLY A 12 -0.98 19.98 8.41
CA GLY A 12 -1.27 18.53 8.57
C GLY A 12 -1.13 17.73 7.28
N ASN A 13 -1.73 18.21 6.17
CA ASN A 13 -1.71 17.55 4.86
C ASN A 13 -0.29 17.32 4.32
N ALA A 14 0.63 18.28 4.53
CA ALA A 14 2.03 18.14 4.12
C ALA A 14 2.80 17.11 4.97
N LEU A 15 2.49 17.02 6.27
CA LEU A 15 3.15 16.09 7.19
C LEU A 15 2.71 14.64 6.89
N GLU A 16 1.41 14.41 6.70
CA GLU A 16 0.88 13.09 6.35
C GLU A 16 1.44 12.58 5.01
N LEU A 17 1.50 13.45 4.00
CA LEU A 17 2.10 13.12 2.71
C LEU A 17 3.60 12.79 2.84
N ALA A 18 4.35 13.59 3.60
CA ALA A 18 5.77 13.37 3.82
C ALA A 18 6.03 12.02 4.51
N VAL A 19 5.25 11.69 5.54
CA VAL A 19 5.33 10.40 6.23
C VAL A 19 4.99 9.26 5.28
N ALA A 20 3.93 9.39 4.47
CA ALA A 20 3.55 8.36 3.50
C ALA A 20 4.67 8.07 2.48
N VAL A 21 5.33 9.11 1.96
CA VAL A 21 6.43 8.96 0.99
C VAL A 21 7.66 8.30 1.64
N ILE A 22 8.04 8.73 2.85
CA ILE A 22 9.18 8.15 3.58
C ILE A 22 8.93 6.66 3.89
N ILE A 23 7.74 6.35 4.39
CA ILE A 23 7.34 4.98 4.70
C ILE A 23 7.30 4.12 3.42
N GLY A 24 6.72 4.62 2.33
CA GLY A 24 6.70 3.92 1.05
C GLY A 24 8.10 3.62 0.51
N GLY A 25 9.01 4.60 0.61
CA GLY A 25 10.41 4.43 0.24
C GLY A 25 11.15 3.41 1.10
N ALA A 26 10.88 3.38 2.40
CA ALA A 26 11.48 2.43 3.34
C ALA A 26 10.98 0.99 3.18
N PHE A 27 9.73 0.80 2.73
CA PHE A 27 9.17 -0.54 2.51
C PHE A 27 9.63 -1.20 1.21
N LYS A 28 9.98 -0.40 0.19
CA LYS A 28 10.38 -0.93 -1.12
C LYS A 28 11.53 -1.97 -1.05
N PRO A 29 12.64 -1.74 -0.32
CA PRO A 29 13.72 -2.73 -0.19
C PRO A 29 13.29 -4.06 0.44
N ILE A 30 12.32 -4.02 1.37
CA ILE A 30 11.79 -5.22 2.02
C ILE A 30 11.02 -6.06 1.00
N VAL A 31 10.17 -5.41 0.21
CA VAL A 31 9.40 -6.07 -0.85
C VAL A 31 10.34 -6.62 -1.93
N ASP A 32 11.32 -5.83 -2.37
CA ASP A 32 12.32 -6.23 -3.36
C ASP A 32 13.13 -7.46 -2.89
N SER A 33 13.43 -7.55 -1.58
CA SER A 33 14.11 -8.72 -1.01
C SER A 33 13.25 -9.98 -1.07
N ILE A 34 11.96 -9.86 -0.78
CA ILE A 34 11.01 -10.99 -0.85
C ILE A 34 10.82 -11.45 -2.30
N THR A 35 10.63 -10.51 -3.23
CA THR A 35 10.45 -10.86 -4.64
C THR A 35 11.71 -11.49 -5.24
N LYS A 36 12.90 -11.02 -4.85
CA LYS A 36 14.16 -11.65 -5.26
C LYS A 36 14.25 -13.11 -4.81
N VAL A 37 13.93 -13.42 -3.56
CA VAL A 37 13.93 -14.80 -3.07
C VAL A 37 12.95 -15.67 -3.86
N ILE A 38 11.76 -15.16 -4.17
CA ILE A 38 10.76 -15.86 -4.99
C ILE A 38 11.30 -16.11 -6.41
N LEU A 39 11.88 -15.09 -7.04
CA LEU A 39 12.47 -15.20 -8.39
C LEU A 39 13.65 -16.18 -8.43
N ASP A 40 14.51 -16.18 -7.41
CA ASP A 40 15.64 -17.11 -7.32
C ASP A 40 15.15 -18.57 -7.22
N ILE A 41 14.11 -18.84 -6.41
CA ILE A 41 13.49 -20.17 -6.29
C ILE A 41 12.84 -20.59 -7.62
N VAL A 42 12.07 -19.70 -8.24
CA VAL A 42 11.44 -19.96 -9.55
C VAL A 42 12.52 -20.19 -10.60
N GLY A 43 13.60 -19.43 -10.54
CA GLY A 43 14.75 -19.52 -11.44
C GLY A 43 15.48 -20.84 -11.36
N GLN A 44 15.60 -21.43 -10.17
CA GLN A 44 16.17 -22.78 -10.00
C GLN A 44 15.31 -23.87 -10.65
N ILE A 45 13.99 -23.67 -10.75
CA ILE A 45 13.06 -24.63 -11.35
C ILE A 45 13.00 -24.46 -12.88
N VAL A 46 13.03 -23.22 -13.36
CA VAL A 46 12.90 -22.87 -14.79
C VAL A 46 14.26 -22.83 -15.51
N GLY A 47 15.36 -22.86 -14.75
CA GLY A 47 16.74 -22.85 -15.28
C GLY A 47 17.30 -21.45 -15.57
N SER A 48 16.52 -20.38 -15.35
CA SER A 48 17.00 -19.00 -15.44
C SER A 48 16.26 -18.12 -14.42
N PRO A 49 16.98 -17.35 -13.58
CA PRO A 49 16.37 -16.43 -12.60
C PRO A 49 15.65 -15.25 -13.26
N ASN A 50 16.05 -14.90 -14.49
CA ASN A 50 15.43 -13.84 -15.28
C ASN A 50 15.11 -14.34 -16.69
N PHE A 51 14.10 -13.73 -17.31
CA PHE A 51 13.74 -14.00 -18.70
C PHE A 51 14.51 -13.10 -19.69
N ASP A 52 15.55 -12.41 -19.24
CA ASP A 52 16.30 -11.41 -20.03
C ASP A 52 16.93 -12.00 -21.30
N SER A 53 17.31 -13.28 -21.24
CA SER A 53 17.87 -14.03 -22.37
C SER A 53 16.82 -14.54 -23.37
N VAL A 54 15.53 -14.43 -23.06
CA VAL A 54 14.46 -14.82 -23.96
C VAL A 54 14.45 -13.88 -25.17
N LEU A 55 14.55 -14.47 -26.37
CA LEU A 55 14.53 -13.77 -27.65
C LEU A 55 15.65 -12.73 -27.81
N GLN A 56 16.81 -12.93 -27.17
CA GLN A 56 17.95 -12.04 -27.40
C GLN A 56 18.42 -12.13 -28.85
N PHE A 57 18.59 -10.98 -29.50
CA PHE A 57 19.17 -10.90 -30.84
C PHE A 57 20.26 -9.84 -30.89
N LYS A 58 21.33 -10.15 -31.64
CA LYS A 58 22.41 -9.22 -31.92
C LYS A 58 21.98 -8.29 -33.05
N ILE A 59 22.17 -6.99 -32.86
CA ILE A 59 21.92 -5.99 -33.92
C ILE A 59 23.04 -6.03 -34.96
N ASP A 60 24.29 -6.27 -34.53
CA ASP A 60 25.45 -6.27 -35.41
C ASP A 60 26.44 -7.37 -35.02
N SER A 61 27.06 -8.02 -36.01
CA SER A 61 27.92 -9.20 -35.80
C SER A 61 29.26 -8.87 -35.12
N GLY A 62 29.57 -7.58 -34.91
CA GLY A 62 30.80 -7.10 -34.29
C GLY A 62 30.62 -6.22 -33.04
N SER A 63 29.40 -6.04 -32.52
CA SER A 63 29.17 -5.27 -31.30
C SER A 63 28.60 -6.14 -30.18
N ASP A 64 29.00 -5.85 -28.93
CA ASP A 64 28.49 -6.50 -27.72
C ASP A 64 27.09 -5.98 -27.30
N THR A 65 26.37 -5.37 -28.23
CA THR A 65 25.05 -4.78 -27.99
C THR A 65 23.95 -5.78 -28.34
N TYR A 66 23.33 -6.35 -27.31
CA TYR A 66 22.19 -7.27 -27.43
C TYR A 66 20.89 -6.50 -27.20
N ILE A 67 19.88 -6.70 -28.06
CA ILE A 67 18.50 -6.35 -27.70
C ILE A 67 17.93 -7.54 -26.94
N GLN A 68 17.54 -7.28 -25.70
CA GLN A 68 16.98 -8.27 -24.78
C GLN A 68 15.51 -7.93 -24.50
N PRO A 69 14.58 -8.27 -25.42
CA PRO A 69 13.15 -8.00 -25.21
C PRO A 69 12.61 -8.76 -23.98
N GLY A 70 13.29 -9.83 -23.58
CA GLY A 70 13.03 -10.57 -22.35
C GLY A 70 13.09 -9.74 -21.07
N THR A 71 13.83 -8.62 -21.06
CA THR A 71 13.88 -7.69 -19.91
C THR A 71 12.54 -7.06 -19.58
N ILE A 72 11.69 -6.85 -20.59
CA ILE A 72 10.32 -6.33 -20.40
C ILE A 72 9.45 -7.39 -19.71
N LEU A 73 9.59 -8.65 -20.11
CA LEU A 73 8.88 -9.76 -19.49
C LEU A 73 9.34 -9.97 -18.04
N THR A 74 10.65 -9.93 -17.79
CA THR A 74 11.20 -9.95 -16.43
C THR A 74 10.66 -8.81 -15.58
N ALA A 75 10.62 -7.59 -16.11
CA ALA A 75 10.07 -6.42 -15.41
C ALA A 75 8.57 -6.58 -15.10
N LEU A 76 7.79 -7.14 -16.03
CA LEU A 76 6.36 -7.39 -15.84
C LEU A 76 6.11 -8.43 -14.74
N ILE A 77 6.85 -9.54 -14.76
CA ILE A 77 6.75 -10.59 -13.74
C ILE A 77 7.16 -10.04 -12.37
N ASN A 78 8.26 -9.29 -12.30
CA ASN A 78 8.71 -8.65 -11.08
C ASN A 78 7.62 -7.68 -10.54
N PHE A 79 7.03 -6.85 -11.41
CA PHE A 79 5.92 -5.98 -11.02
C PHE A 79 4.73 -6.75 -10.42
N ILE A 80 4.32 -7.86 -11.04
CA ILE A 80 3.23 -8.71 -10.53
C ILE A 80 3.61 -9.31 -9.17
N LEU A 81 4.85 -9.77 -8.98
CA LEU A 81 5.31 -10.33 -7.70
C LEU A 81 5.35 -9.26 -6.60
N VAL A 82 5.84 -8.06 -6.89
CA VAL A 82 5.85 -6.93 -5.95
C VAL A 82 4.41 -6.56 -5.57
N ALA A 83 3.52 -6.46 -6.56
CA ALA A 83 2.11 -6.17 -6.33
C ALA A 83 1.44 -7.26 -5.48
N ALA A 84 1.71 -8.53 -5.75
CA ALA A 84 1.21 -9.65 -4.97
C ALA A 84 1.74 -9.63 -3.54
N ALA A 85 3.03 -9.36 -3.33
CA ALA A 85 3.63 -9.25 -2.00
C ALA A 85 3.01 -8.10 -1.19
N VAL A 86 2.85 -6.93 -1.79
CA VAL A 86 2.18 -5.78 -1.14
C VAL A 86 0.72 -6.11 -0.81
N TYR A 87 -0.01 -6.74 -1.74
CA TYR A 87 -1.39 -7.10 -1.54
C TYR A 87 -1.55 -8.11 -0.38
N PHE A 88 -0.80 -9.21 -0.40
CA PHE A 88 -0.91 -10.25 0.62
C PHE A 88 -0.35 -9.82 1.98
N CYS A 89 0.78 -9.10 2.03
CA CYS A 89 1.42 -8.73 3.30
C CYS A 89 0.81 -7.48 3.95
N ILE A 90 0.20 -6.57 3.19
CA ILE A 90 -0.31 -5.29 3.71
C ILE A 90 -1.84 -5.22 3.56
N VAL A 91 -2.35 -5.36 2.33
CA VAL A 91 -3.76 -5.10 2.04
C VAL A 91 -4.68 -6.14 2.69
N VAL A 92 -4.36 -7.43 2.58
CA VAL A 92 -5.14 -8.52 3.19
C VAL A 92 -5.25 -8.39 4.72
N PRO A 93 -4.15 -8.24 5.49
CA PRO A 93 -4.25 -8.09 6.94
C PRO A 93 -4.93 -6.78 7.35
N MET A 94 -4.70 -5.67 6.63
CA MET A 94 -5.41 -4.42 6.89
C MET A 94 -6.91 -4.56 6.64
N ASN A 95 -7.32 -5.20 5.55
CA ASN A 95 -8.73 -5.46 5.26
C ASN A 95 -9.36 -6.38 6.30
N LYS A 96 -8.64 -7.42 6.75
CA LYS A 96 -9.11 -8.33 7.81
C LYS A 96 -9.27 -7.61 9.15
N MET A 97 -8.32 -6.75 9.51
CA MET A 97 -8.40 -5.96 10.74
C MET A 97 -9.56 -4.95 10.70
N ARG A 98 -9.76 -4.26 9.57
CA ARG A 98 -10.91 -3.37 9.37
C ARG A 98 -12.25 -4.11 9.45
N ALA A 99 -12.33 -5.31 8.89
CA ALA A 99 -13.53 -6.15 8.98
C ALA A 99 -13.83 -6.58 10.43
N LEU A 100 -12.79 -6.90 11.21
CA LEU A 100 -12.93 -7.21 12.63
C LEU A 100 -13.38 -6.00 13.45
N GLN A 101 -12.84 -4.81 13.17
CA GLN A 101 -13.25 -3.56 13.84
C GLN A 101 -14.72 -3.21 13.56
N LYS A 102 -15.16 -3.29 12.29
CA LYS A 102 -16.57 -3.09 11.93
C LYS A 102 -17.51 -4.06 12.64
N LYS A 103 -17.13 -5.34 12.71
CA LYS A 103 -17.92 -6.36 13.40
C LYS A 103 -18.01 -6.10 14.91
N GLN A 104 -16.95 -5.52 15.49
CA GLN A 104 -16.90 -5.15 16.91
C GLN A 104 -17.69 -3.87 17.23
N GLU A 105 -17.95 -3.03 16.23
CA GLU A 105 -18.84 -1.88 16.31
C GLU A 105 -20.33 -2.28 16.22
N GLU A 106 -20.66 -3.32 15.44
CA GLU A 106 -22.03 -3.87 15.35
C GLU A 106 -22.50 -4.58 16.63
N ASP A 107 -21.57 -5.16 17.41
CA ASP A 107 -21.87 -5.83 18.70
C ASP A 107 -21.86 -4.86 19.91
N LYS A 108 -21.46 -3.60 19.73
CA LYS A 108 -21.65 -2.58 20.76
C LYS A 108 -23.10 -2.11 20.71
N PRO A 109 -23.81 -1.99 21.85
CA PRO A 109 -25.08 -1.26 21.87
C PRO A 109 -24.83 0.09 21.22
N ALA A 110 -25.58 0.41 20.17
CA ALA A 110 -25.43 1.67 19.47
C ALA A 110 -25.41 2.80 20.52
N GLU A 111 -24.33 3.56 20.59
CA GLU A 111 -24.33 4.78 21.39
C GLU A 111 -25.50 5.63 20.87
N PRO A 112 -26.34 6.17 21.76
CA PRO A 112 -27.48 6.96 21.35
C PRO A 112 -26.98 8.06 20.43
N THR A 113 -27.56 8.13 19.24
CA THR A 113 -27.17 9.09 18.22
C THR A 113 -27.35 10.51 18.74
N ASP A 114 -26.57 11.46 18.24
CA ASP A 114 -26.70 12.87 18.62
C ASP A 114 -28.15 13.38 18.48
N VAL A 115 -28.91 12.82 17.53
CA VAL A 115 -30.33 13.12 17.32
C VAL A 115 -31.21 12.61 18.46
N GLU A 116 -30.95 11.40 18.97
CA GLU A 116 -31.65 10.83 20.12
C GLU A 116 -31.31 11.60 21.40
N LEU A 117 -30.04 11.95 21.62
CA LEU A 117 -29.60 12.78 22.74
C LEU A 117 -30.24 14.17 22.71
N LEU A 118 -30.31 14.81 21.54
CA LEU A 118 -30.99 16.09 21.36
C LEU A 118 -32.50 15.97 21.60
N GLY A 119 -33.11 14.84 21.24
CA GLY A 119 -34.50 14.51 21.56
C GLY A 119 -34.74 14.42 23.07
N GLU A 120 -33.91 13.65 23.78
CA GLU A 120 -33.96 13.54 25.24
C GLU A 120 -33.72 14.90 25.92
N ILE A 121 -32.74 15.68 25.45
CA ILE A 121 -32.48 17.03 25.97
C ILE A 121 -33.69 17.95 25.76
N ARG A 122 -34.34 17.91 24.58
CA ARG A 122 -35.55 18.69 24.31
C ARG A 122 -36.67 18.30 25.28
N ASP A 123 -36.88 17.00 25.47
CA ASP A 123 -37.98 16.49 26.29
C ASP A 123 -37.76 16.80 27.78
N LEU A 124 -36.50 16.70 28.25
CA LEU A 124 -36.10 17.14 29.60
C LEU A 124 -36.26 18.65 29.82
N LEU A 125 -35.95 19.46 28.80
CA LEU A 125 -36.14 20.93 28.86
C LEU A 125 -37.62 21.31 28.84
N ALA A 126 -38.44 20.61 28.05
CA ALA A 126 -39.89 20.82 28.01
C ALA A 126 -40.53 20.46 29.36
N ALA A 127 -40.09 19.36 29.99
CA ALA A 127 -40.56 18.94 31.31
C ALA A 127 -40.16 19.89 32.45
N ARG A 128 -39.03 20.61 32.32
CA ARG A 128 -38.56 21.59 33.31
C ARG A 128 -39.26 22.96 33.23
N ASN A 129 -39.81 23.30 32.07
CA ASN A 129 -40.49 24.59 31.82
C ASN A 129 -42.00 24.56 32.11
N HIS A 130 -42.50 23.46 32.69
CA HIS A 130 -43.83 23.33 33.32
C HIS A 130 -43.68 23.24 34.83
#